data_AF-A0A3M1GM61-F1
#
_entry.id   AF-A0A3M1GM61-F1
#
_cell.length_a   1.000
_cell.length_b   1.000
_cell.length_c   1.000
_cell.angle_alpha   90.00
_cell.angle_beta   90.00
_cell.angle_gamma   90.00
#
_symmetry.space_group_name_H-M   'P 1'
#
loop_
_entity.id
_entity.type
_entity.pdbx_description
1 polymer ?
#
loop_
_entity_poly.entity_id
_entity_poly.type
_entity_poly.pdbx_seq_one_letter_code
_entity_poly.pdbx_strand_id
1 'polypeptide(L)'
;MNDTEISRLVDRQRKAIIEARRRGPLALAATFVKLSGPGWLQGAITLGGGSLSSALYLGVLAGVGLLWLQPVAMFMGVVMLSAIAYVTLSTGERPLAAINRHISPVLGWAWLGAALIANIVWAMPQFSLAVAALQQNLAPGVFASAAVGEPGGKLFTGILVLMLCLGVVSLYNGGSVRGVRAFEIITKLMVGGVVLCFLGVVVRLALSGGLDVRSIWRGLVPGVQMWYQPSEYLAPLIAAAGAGA
;
A
#
# COMPACT_ATOMS: atom_id res chain seq x y z
N MET A 1 9.75 23.70 6.32
CA MET A 1 11.18 23.45 6.13
C MET A 1 11.67 24.37 5.04
N ASN A 2 12.58 25.28 5.36
CA ASN A 2 13.21 26.16 4.36
C ASN A 2 14.30 25.36 3.60
N ASP A 3 14.65 25.77 2.37
CA ASP A 3 15.62 25.07 1.51
C ASP A 3 16.97 24.78 2.21
N THR A 4 17.39 25.70 3.07
CA THR A 4 18.60 25.58 3.90
C THR A 4 18.54 24.40 4.88
N GLU A 5 17.36 24.07 5.41
CA GLU A 5 17.17 22.96 6.33
C GLU A 5 17.18 21.61 5.61
N ILE A 6 16.59 21.54 4.41
CA ILE A 6 16.62 20.36 3.54
C ILE A 6 18.05 20.02 3.15
N SER A 7 18.81 21.02 2.68
CA SER A 7 20.21 20.85 2.30
C SER A 7 21.06 20.32 3.47
N ARG A 8 20.90 20.91 4.67
CA ARG A 8 21.57 20.44 5.90
C ARG A 8 21.17 19.03 6.34
N LEU A 9 19.93 18.60 6.06
CA LEU A 9 19.46 17.25 6.34
C LEU A 9 20.11 16.24 5.38
N VAL A 10 20.09 16.55 4.08
CA VAL A 10 20.69 15.72 3.03
C VAL A 10 22.19 15.55 3.28
N ASP A 11 22.90 16.63 3.60
CA ASP A 11 24.33 16.58 3.90
C ASP A 11 24.64 15.72 5.14
N ARG A 12 23.80 15.79 6.17
CA ARG A 12 23.94 14.92 7.36
C ARG A 12 23.73 13.45 7.01
N GLN A 13 22.71 13.13 6.23
CA GLN A 13 22.44 11.75 5.81
C GLN A 13 23.58 11.22 4.91
N ARG A 14 24.08 12.04 4.00
CA ARG A 14 25.22 11.72 3.13
C ARG A 14 26.47 11.40 3.93
N LYS A 15 26.82 12.23 4.91
CA LYS A 15 27.95 12.00 5.82
C LYS A 15 27.76 10.70 6.62
N ALA A 16 26.55 10.43 7.12
CA ALA A 16 26.26 9.20 7.85
C ALA A 16 26.44 7.93 6.98
N ILE A 17 26.02 7.96 5.71
CA ILE A 17 26.20 6.83 4.78
C ILE A 17 27.69 6.63 4.45
N ILE A 18 28.44 7.71 4.20
CA ILE A 18 29.88 7.62 3.90
C ILE A 18 30.65 7.03 5.09
N GLU A 19 30.33 7.49 6.30
CA GLU A 19 30.94 6.98 7.54
C GLU A 19 30.59 5.51 7.78
N ALA A 20 29.31 5.14 7.60
CA ALA A 20 28.87 3.76 7.71
C ALA A 20 29.54 2.84 6.69
N ARG A 21 29.77 3.32 5.46
CA ARG A 21 30.50 2.59 4.42
C ARG A 21 31.95 2.30 4.83
N ARG A 22 32.60 3.21 5.56
CA ARG A 22 33.96 3.00 6.10
C ARG A 22 34.00 1.97 7.23
N ARG A 23 32.91 1.85 7.99
CA ARG A 23 32.79 0.90 9.13
C ARG A 23 32.39 -0.53 8.73
N GLY A 24 32.09 -0.76 7.45
CA GLY A 24 31.81 -2.09 6.89
C GLY A 24 30.35 -2.31 6.48
N PRO A 25 30.04 -3.46 5.84
CA PRO A 25 28.76 -3.71 5.19
C PRO A 25 27.57 -3.76 6.17
N LEU A 26 27.78 -4.27 7.39
CA LEU A 26 26.74 -4.32 8.42
C LEU A 26 26.36 -2.92 8.93
N ALA A 27 27.35 -2.05 9.14
CA ALA A 27 27.12 -0.66 9.56
C ALA A 27 26.38 0.12 8.47
N LEU A 28 26.71 -0.14 7.19
CA LEU A 28 26.02 0.43 6.04
C LEU A 28 24.56 -0.03 5.98
N ALA A 29 24.30 -1.34 6.10
CA ALA A 29 22.94 -1.89 6.12
C ALA A 29 22.11 -1.31 7.27
N ALA A 30 22.65 -1.24 8.49
CA ALA A 30 21.98 -0.64 9.64
C ALA A 30 21.66 0.84 9.42
N THR A 31 22.54 1.58 8.74
CA THR A 31 22.32 3.00 8.41
C THR A 31 21.20 3.15 7.39
N PHE A 32 21.13 2.29 6.37
CA PHE A 32 19.99 2.28 5.43
C PHE A 32 18.67 1.93 6.12
N VAL A 33 18.65 0.95 7.01
CA VAL A 33 17.45 0.63 7.82
C VAL A 33 17.02 1.84 8.65
N LYS A 34 17.97 2.54 9.29
CA LYS A 34 17.68 3.75 10.06
C LYS A 34 17.11 4.89 9.20
N LEU A 35 17.57 5.03 7.97
CA LEU A 35 17.12 6.04 7.02
C LEU A 35 15.87 5.63 6.22
N SER A 36 15.39 4.39 6.36
CA SER A 36 14.25 3.84 5.60
C SER A 36 12.88 4.35 6.02
N GLY A 37 12.78 5.24 7.04
CA GLY A 37 11.53 5.75 7.59
C GLY A 37 10.48 6.19 6.55
N PRO A 38 10.83 7.04 5.57
CA PRO A 38 9.92 7.44 4.49
C PRO A 38 9.50 6.27 3.59
N GLY A 39 10.38 5.29 3.38
CA GLY A 39 10.10 4.09 2.58
C GLY A 39 9.06 3.18 3.23
N TRP A 40 9.03 3.08 4.57
CA TRP A 40 7.98 2.33 5.27
C TRP A 40 6.60 2.99 5.12
N LEU A 41 6.55 4.31 5.18
CA LEU A 41 5.31 5.07 4.94
C LEU A 41 4.83 4.91 3.49
N GLN A 42 5.77 4.91 2.55
CA GLN A 42 5.49 4.67 1.13
C GLN A 42 5.07 3.21 0.84
N GLY A 43 5.61 2.23 1.56
CA GLY A 43 5.13 0.84 1.49
C GLY A 43 3.74 0.68 2.12
N ALA A 44 3.43 1.44 3.18
CA ALA A 44 2.11 1.42 3.81
C ALA A 44 0.99 1.85 2.85
N ILE A 45 1.23 2.89 2.03
CA ILE A 45 0.21 3.39 1.10
C ILE A 45 -0.08 2.41 -0.05
N THR A 46 0.84 1.52 -0.40
CA THR A 46 0.61 0.49 -1.44
C THR A 46 -0.07 -0.77 -0.87
N LEU A 47 0.07 -1.02 0.43
CA LEU A 47 -0.61 -2.08 1.19
C LEU A 47 -2.01 -1.62 1.60
N GLY A 48 -2.91 -1.48 0.62
CA GLY A 48 -4.28 -1.02 0.81
C GLY A 48 -5.36 -2.07 0.50
N GLY A 49 -6.61 -1.76 0.85
CA GLY A 49 -7.76 -2.62 0.52
C GLY A 49 -7.95 -2.85 -0.98
N GLY A 50 -7.56 -1.89 -1.82
CA GLY A 50 -7.57 -2.05 -3.28
C GLY A 50 -6.61 -3.15 -3.73
N SER A 51 -5.32 -3.03 -3.38
CA SER A 51 -4.28 -4.02 -3.71
C SER A 51 -4.61 -5.41 -3.16
N LEU A 52 -5.13 -5.48 -1.92
CA LEU A 52 -5.56 -6.73 -1.31
C LEU A 52 -6.71 -7.39 -2.08
N SER A 53 -7.77 -6.63 -2.36
CA SER A 53 -8.94 -7.14 -3.10
C SER A 53 -8.54 -7.60 -4.50
N SER A 54 -7.76 -6.80 -5.22
CA SER A 54 -7.27 -7.17 -6.56
C SER A 54 -6.38 -8.41 -6.53
N ALA A 55 -5.47 -8.53 -5.57
CA ALA A 55 -4.60 -9.70 -5.45
C ALA A 55 -5.39 -10.97 -5.09
N LEU A 56 -6.36 -10.88 -4.18
CA LEU A 56 -7.24 -12.00 -3.84
C LEU A 56 -8.11 -12.41 -5.02
N TYR A 57 -8.70 -11.44 -5.71
CA TYR A 57 -9.53 -11.68 -6.90
C TYR A 57 -8.74 -12.36 -8.03
N LEU A 58 -7.52 -11.89 -8.31
CA LEU A 58 -6.61 -12.54 -9.27
C LEU A 58 -6.24 -13.97 -8.82
N GLY A 59 -6.02 -14.18 -7.52
CA GLY A 59 -5.76 -15.52 -6.97
C GLY A 59 -6.95 -16.47 -7.13
N VAL A 60 -8.18 -15.97 -6.99
CA VAL A 60 -9.40 -16.76 -7.22
C VAL A 60 -9.59 -17.08 -8.69
N LEU A 61 -9.36 -16.12 -9.60
CA LEU A 61 -9.60 -16.30 -11.04
C LEU A 61 -8.50 -17.06 -11.78
N ALA A 62 -7.24 -16.79 -11.45
CA ALA A 62 -6.09 -17.30 -12.20
C ALA A 62 -5.17 -18.21 -11.38
N GLY A 63 -5.53 -18.48 -10.12
CA GLY A 63 -4.67 -19.22 -9.20
C GLY A 63 -3.31 -18.54 -9.08
N VAL A 64 -2.25 -19.34 -9.21
CA VAL A 64 -0.86 -18.85 -9.20
C VAL A 64 -0.38 -18.31 -10.54
N GLY A 65 -1.17 -18.45 -11.62
CA GLY A 65 -0.70 -18.19 -12.98
C GLY A 65 -0.44 -16.72 -13.33
N LEU A 66 -1.01 -15.79 -12.56
CA LEU A 66 -0.76 -14.35 -12.67
C LEU A 66 0.12 -13.80 -11.53
N LEU A 67 0.78 -14.69 -10.77
CA LEU A 67 1.62 -14.28 -9.65
C LEU A 67 2.81 -13.42 -10.11
N TRP A 68 3.38 -13.68 -11.29
CA TRP A 68 4.45 -12.90 -11.91
C TRP A 68 4.09 -11.42 -12.17
N LEU A 69 2.80 -11.08 -12.30
CA LEU A 69 2.37 -9.69 -12.45
C LEU A 69 2.62 -8.88 -11.17
N GLN A 70 2.60 -9.51 -10.00
CA GLN A 70 2.78 -8.79 -8.73
C GLN A 70 4.20 -8.22 -8.61
N PRO A 71 5.31 -8.98 -8.81
CA PRO A 71 6.65 -8.42 -8.85
C PRO A 71 6.84 -7.35 -9.93
N VAL A 72 6.25 -7.50 -11.11
CA VAL A 72 6.33 -6.50 -12.19
C VAL A 72 5.64 -5.20 -11.76
N ALA A 73 4.44 -5.28 -11.21
CA ALA A 73 3.72 -4.12 -10.69
C ALA A 73 4.48 -3.44 -9.54
N MET A 74 5.08 -4.22 -8.64
CA MET A 74 5.93 -3.70 -7.57
C MET A 74 7.16 -2.98 -8.13
N PHE A 75 7.85 -3.55 -9.12
CA PHE A 75 8.99 -2.93 -9.78
C PHE A 75 8.62 -1.60 -10.44
N MET A 76 7.52 -1.56 -11.20
CA MET A 76 7.01 -0.33 -11.79
C MET A 76 6.67 0.72 -10.73
N GLY A 77 6.05 0.32 -9.62
CA GLY A 77 5.75 1.20 -8.50
C GLY A 77 7.02 1.81 -7.88
N VAL A 78 8.07 1.01 -7.68
CA VAL A 78 9.37 1.47 -7.17
C VAL A 78 10.00 2.49 -8.11
N VAL A 79 9.99 2.24 -9.42
CA VAL A 79 10.53 3.16 -10.43
C VAL A 79 9.76 4.48 -10.43
N MET A 80 8.41 4.42 -10.44
CA MET A 80 7.55 5.60 -10.42
C MET A 80 7.79 6.46 -9.18
N LEU A 81 7.82 5.85 -7.99
CA LEU A 81 8.00 6.58 -6.73
C LEU A 81 9.42 7.15 -6.60
N SER A 82 10.42 6.43 -7.13
CA SER A 82 11.81 6.91 -7.20
C SER A 82 11.93 8.13 -8.14
N ALA A 83 11.21 8.14 -9.26
CA ALA A 83 11.16 9.31 -10.16
C ALA A 83 10.52 10.53 -9.49
N ILE A 84 9.41 10.35 -8.76
CA ILE A 84 8.74 11.44 -8.02
C ILE A 84 9.67 12.00 -6.93
N ALA A 85 10.35 11.13 -6.18
CA ALA A 85 11.31 11.53 -5.17
C ALA A 85 12.49 12.30 -5.80
N TYR A 86 13.00 11.83 -6.94
CA TYR A 86 14.08 12.49 -7.68
C TYR A 86 13.69 13.91 -8.11
N VAL A 87 12.49 14.09 -8.68
CA VAL A 87 12.00 15.42 -9.09
C VAL A 87 11.97 16.35 -7.88
N THR A 88 11.36 15.92 -6.77
CA THR A 88 11.20 16.75 -5.57
C THR A 88 12.55 17.10 -4.93
N LEU A 89 13.50 16.16 -4.90
CA LEU A 89 14.84 16.37 -4.34
C LEU A 89 15.75 17.21 -5.25
N SER A 90 15.54 17.16 -6.57
CA SER A 90 16.41 17.84 -7.55
C SER A 90 15.94 19.27 -7.85
N THR A 91 14.63 19.52 -7.85
CA THR A 91 14.09 20.86 -8.11
C THR A 91 13.93 21.70 -6.84
N GLY A 92 13.73 21.07 -5.68
CA GLY A 92 13.39 21.76 -4.44
C GLY A 92 12.01 22.43 -4.44
N GLU A 93 11.28 22.39 -5.56
CA GLU A 93 9.97 22.99 -5.72
C GLU A 93 8.86 21.97 -5.44
N ARG A 94 7.75 22.43 -4.86
CA ARG A 94 6.54 21.61 -4.71
C ARG A 94 5.94 21.32 -6.10
N PRO A 95 5.45 20.09 -6.36
CA PRO A 95 4.94 19.71 -7.68
C PRO A 95 3.92 20.68 -8.28
N LEU A 96 2.95 21.14 -7.49
CA LEU A 96 1.92 22.09 -7.95
C LEU A 96 2.51 23.44 -8.36
N ALA A 97 3.46 23.97 -7.57
CA ALA A 97 4.12 25.24 -7.85
C ALA A 97 4.98 25.13 -9.12
N ALA A 98 5.70 24.02 -9.27
CA ALA A 98 6.50 23.75 -10.45
C ALA A 98 5.65 23.66 -11.73
N ILE A 99 4.50 22.97 -11.69
CA ILE A 99 3.56 22.88 -12.83
C ILE A 99 2.99 24.25 -13.19
N ASN A 100 2.55 25.03 -12.19
CA ASN A 100 1.99 26.35 -12.41
C ASN A 100 3.00 27.32 -13.05
N ARG A 101 4.27 27.23 -12.64
CA ARG A 101 5.35 28.12 -13.10
C ARG A 101 5.91 27.74 -14.47
N HIS A 102 6.10 26.44 -14.73
CA HIS A 102 6.83 25.96 -15.91
C HIS A 102 5.92 25.47 -17.04
N ILE A 103 4.63 25.22 -16.79
CA ILE A 103 3.71 24.69 -17.81
C ILE A 103 2.52 25.63 -18.00
N SER A 104 1.55 25.60 -17.08
CA SER A 104 0.45 26.57 -17.06
C SER A 104 -0.31 26.48 -15.73
N PRO A 105 -0.84 27.61 -15.23
CA PRO A 105 -1.69 27.61 -14.03
C PRO A 105 -2.95 26.75 -14.19
N VAL A 106 -3.57 26.76 -15.37
CA VAL A 106 -4.78 25.96 -15.65
C VAL A 106 -4.49 24.47 -15.48
N LEU A 107 -3.35 24.00 -16.00
CA LEU A 107 -2.97 22.60 -15.87
C LEU A 107 -2.66 22.21 -14.42
N GLY A 108 -2.04 23.09 -13.63
CA GLY A 108 -1.78 22.78 -12.22
C GLY A 108 -3.05 22.71 -11.38
N TRP A 109 -4.02 23.61 -11.60
CA TRP A 109 -5.33 23.52 -10.95
C TRP A 109 -6.15 22.32 -11.41
N ALA A 110 -6.11 21.97 -12.71
CA ALA A 110 -6.74 20.76 -13.22
C ALA A 110 -6.11 19.49 -12.61
N TRP A 111 -4.78 19.46 -12.50
CA TRP A 111 -4.05 18.37 -11.84
C TRP A 111 -4.42 18.25 -10.35
N LEU A 112 -4.55 19.36 -9.63
CA LEU A 112 -5.02 19.36 -8.24
C LEU A 112 -6.42 18.76 -8.12
N GLY A 113 -7.35 19.16 -9.00
CA GLY A 113 -8.70 18.59 -9.07
C GLY A 113 -8.67 17.08 -9.33
N ALA A 114 -7.89 16.63 -10.31
CA ALA A 114 -7.71 15.23 -10.61
C ALA A 114 -7.11 14.44 -9.44
N ALA A 115 -6.12 15.01 -8.74
CA ALA A 115 -5.50 14.39 -7.57
C ALA A 115 -6.49 14.25 -6.39
N LEU A 116 -7.36 15.23 -6.17
CA LEU A 116 -8.41 15.15 -5.15
C LEU A 116 -9.42 14.05 -5.46
N ILE A 117 -9.88 13.96 -6.72
CA ILE A 117 -10.81 12.90 -7.16
C ILE A 117 -10.14 11.53 -7.02
N ALA A 118 -8.89 11.39 -7.46
CA ALA A 118 -8.14 10.14 -7.32
C ALA A 118 -8.01 9.72 -5.84
N ASN A 119 -7.81 10.68 -4.92
CA ASN A 119 -7.75 10.40 -3.49
C ASN A 119 -9.10 9.93 -2.92
N ILE A 120 -10.22 10.48 -3.40
CA ILE A 120 -11.57 10.00 -3.03
C ILE A 120 -11.77 8.56 -3.50
N VAL A 121 -11.43 8.26 -4.75
CA VAL A 121 -11.52 6.89 -5.31
C VAL A 121 -10.62 5.93 -4.52
N TRP A 122 -9.42 6.36 -4.16
CA TRP A 122 -8.47 5.56 -3.38
C TRP A 122 -8.96 5.28 -1.95
N ALA A 123 -9.78 6.15 -1.36
CA ALA A 123 -10.35 5.93 -0.04
C ALA A 123 -11.47 4.88 -0.02
N MET A 124 -12.18 4.66 -1.14
CA MET A 124 -13.35 3.75 -1.17
C MET A 124 -12.99 2.29 -0.81
N PRO A 125 -11.94 1.67 -1.39
CA PRO A 125 -11.55 0.31 -1.01
C PRO A 125 -11.09 0.20 0.44
N GLN A 126 -10.50 1.25 1.00
CA GLN A 126 -10.08 1.27 2.41
C GLN A 126 -11.28 1.24 3.35
N PHE A 127 -12.31 2.02 3.02
CA PHE A 127 -13.56 2.02 3.76
C PHE A 127 -14.27 0.66 3.68
N SER A 128 -14.37 0.10 2.46
CA SER A 128 -14.96 -1.22 2.24
C SER A 128 -14.22 -2.31 3.05
N LEU A 129 -12.89 -2.27 3.07
CA LEU A 129 -12.09 -3.19 3.88
C LEU A 129 -12.34 -3.00 5.38
N ALA A 130 -12.42 -1.77 5.88
CA ALA A 130 -12.67 -1.50 7.29
C ALA A 130 -14.05 -2.00 7.74
N VAL A 131 -15.08 -1.81 6.92
CA VAL A 131 -16.43 -2.36 7.16
C VAL A 131 -16.38 -3.87 7.21
N ALA A 132 -15.78 -4.54 6.22
CA ALA A 132 -15.67 -6.00 6.20
C ALA A 132 -14.89 -6.54 7.41
N ALA A 133 -13.77 -5.91 7.78
CA ALA A 133 -12.97 -6.31 8.94
C ALA A 133 -13.78 -6.23 10.25
N LEU A 134 -14.50 -5.13 10.47
CA LEU A 134 -15.26 -4.91 11.71
C LEU A 134 -16.55 -5.75 11.77
N GLN A 135 -17.30 -5.80 10.67
CA GLN A 135 -18.58 -6.50 10.61
C GLN A 135 -18.47 -8.00 10.45
N GLN A 136 -17.45 -8.51 9.74
CA GLN A 136 -17.34 -9.94 9.44
C GLN A 136 -16.37 -10.67 10.37
N ASN A 137 -15.37 -9.97 10.93
CA ASN A 137 -14.27 -10.62 11.65
C ASN A 137 -14.17 -10.20 13.12
N LEU A 138 -14.03 -8.89 13.41
CA LEU A 138 -13.65 -8.44 14.76
C LEU A 138 -14.83 -8.38 15.74
N ALA A 139 -15.97 -7.82 15.33
CA ALA A 139 -17.09 -7.60 16.24
C ALA A 139 -18.44 -7.63 15.48
N PRO A 140 -18.80 -8.77 14.86
CA PRO A 140 -20.07 -8.91 14.15
C PRO A 140 -21.28 -8.59 15.04
N GLY A 141 -21.23 -8.98 16.32
CA GLY A 141 -22.30 -8.69 17.29
C GLY A 141 -22.48 -7.21 17.65
N VAL A 142 -21.54 -6.34 17.28
CA VAL A 142 -21.61 -4.88 17.50
C VAL A 142 -21.93 -4.16 16.19
N PHE A 143 -21.17 -4.46 15.14
CA PHE A 143 -21.24 -3.73 13.88
C PHE A 143 -22.21 -4.32 12.84
N ALA A 144 -22.64 -5.58 13.00
CA ALA A 144 -23.58 -6.27 12.14
C ALA A 144 -24.81 -6.80 12.92
N SER A 145 -25.07 -6.24 14.12
CA SER A 145 -26.22 -6.66 14.92
C SER A 145 -27.54 -6.27 14.26
N ALA A 146 -28.55 -7.13 14.43
CA ALA A 146 -29.91 -6.88 13.94
C ALA A 146 -30.52 -5.58 14.51
N ALA A 147 -30.07 -5.17 15.71
CA ALA A 147 -30.51 -3.94 16.37
C ALA A 147 -30.01 -2.65 15.67
N VAL A 148 -28.85 -2.70 15.03
CA VAL A 148 -28.25 -1.55 14.34
C VAL A 148 -28.65 -1.53 12.85
N GLY A 149 -28.93 -2.69 12.27
CA GLY A 149 -29.26 -2.85 10.85
C GLY A 149 -28.05 -2.60 9.93
N GLU A 150 -28.15 -3.07 8.69
CA GLU A 150 -27.04 -3.02 7.71
C GLU A 150 -26.56 -1.58 7.39
N PRO A 151 -27.46 -0.60 7.14
CA PRO A 151 -27.06 0.78 6.89
C PRO A 151 -26.45 1.45 8.14
N GLY A 152 -27.01 1.15 9.32
CA GLY A 152 -26.53 1.69 10.59
C GLY A 152 -25.14 1.17 10.94
N GLY A 153 -24.86 -0.11 10.68
CA GLY A 153 -23.56 -0.72 10.92
C GLY A 153 -22.46 -0.11 10.05
N LYS A 154 -22.78 0.18 8.78
CA LYS A 154 -21.86 0.87 7.86
C LYS A 154 -21.59 2.30 8.30
N LEU A 155 -22.64 3.04 8.67
CA LEU A 155 -22.51 4.42 9.14
C LEU A 155 -21.68 4.49 10.43
N PHE A 156 -21.96 3.62 11.40
CA PHE A 156 -21.22 3.55 12.66
C PHE A 156 -19.74 3.22 12.43
N THR A 157 -19.46 2.24 11.58
CA THR A 157 -18.09 1.92 11.15
C THR A 157 -17.42 3.13 10.51
N GLY A 158 -18.13 3.85 9.65
CA GLY A 158 -17.57 5.02 8.98
C GLY A 158 -17.25 6.17 9.91
N ILE A 159 -18.12 6.45 10.88
CA ILE A 159 -17.85 7.45 11.92
C ILE A 159 -16.64 7.05 12.76
N LEU A 160 -16.55 5.77 13.15
CA LEU A 160 -15.40 5.27 13.91
C LEU A 160 -14.09 5.44 13.13
N VAL A 161 -14.07 5.05 11.85
CA VAL A 161 -12.90 5.21 10.97
C VAL A 161 -12.55 6.69 10.82
N LEU A 162 -13.54 7.57 10.60
CA LEU A 162 -13.32 9.00 10.49
C LEU A 162 -12.69 9.58 11.77
N MET A 163 -13.21 9.21 12.95
CA MET A 163 -12.67 9.66 14.23
C MET A 163 -11.23 9.18 14.44
N LEU A 164 -10.92 7.93 14.06
CA LEU A 164 -9.57 7.40 14.11
C LEU A 164 -8.64 8.16 13.15
N CYS A 165 -9.07 8.41 11.91
CA CYS A 165 -8.31 9.16 10.92
C CYS A 165 -8.04 10.60 11.38
N LEU A 166 -9.06 11.31 11.89
CA LEU A 166 -8.90 12.66 12.44
C LEU A 166 -7.93 12.66 13.62
N GLY A 167 -8.04 11.68 14.53
CA GLY A 167 -7.10 11.50 15.64
C GLY A 167 -5.66 11.32 15.15
N VAL A 168 -5.43 10.40 14.22
CA VAL A 168 -4.09 10.11 13.67
C VAL A 168 -3.52 11.31 12.91
N VAL A 169 -4.33 11.99 12.09
CA VAL A 169 -3.92 13.20 11.36
C VAL A 169 -3.61 14.34 12.32
N SER A 170 -4.36 14.49 13.41
CA SER A 170 -4.09 15.51 14.43
C SER A 170 -2.74 15.29 15.14
N LEU A 171 -2.33 14.03 15.37
CA LEU A 171 -1.01 13.71 15.93
C LEU A 171 0.14 14.13 15.01
N TYR A 172 -0.08 14.08 13.69
CA TYR A 172 0.90 14.51 12.70
C TYR A 172 0.92 16.04 12.55
N ASN A 173 -0.25 16.68 12.43
CA ASN A 173 -0.37 18.12 12.22
C ASN A 173 -0.09 18.97 13.47
N GLY A 174 -0.18 18.38 14.67
CA GLY A 174 0.10 19.08 15.93
C GLY A 174 1.55 19.54 16.11
N GLY A 175 2.45 19.25 15.16
CA GLY A 175 3.82 19.79 15.09
C GLY A 175 4.77 19.34 16.20
N SER A 176 4.28 18.61 17.20
CA SER A 176 5.09 18.07 18.29
C SER A 176 5.96 16.92 17.78
N VAL A 177 7.27 16.99 18.06
CA VAL A 177 8.25 15.93 17.75
C VAL A 177 7.80 14.56 18.28
N ARG A 178 7.06 14.54 19.40
CA ARG A 178 6.48 13.31 19.96
C ARG A 178 5.32 12.78 19.12
N GLY A 179 4.48 13.65 18.57
CA GLY A 179 3.33 13.29 17.73
C GLY A 179 3.76 12.66 16.41
N VAL A 180 4.73 13.28 15.72
CA VAL A 180 5.31 12.73 14.48
C VAL A 180 5.98 11.38 14.73
N ARG A 181 6.73 11.24 15.83
CA ARG A 181 7.36 9.96 16.19
C ARG A 181 6.32 8.88 16.51
N ALA A 182 5.26 9.22 17.24
CA ALA A 182 4.18 8.29 17.54
C ALA A 182 3.48 7.82 16.25
N PHE A 183 3.18 8.75 15.35
CA PHE A 183 2.62 8.45 14.03
C PHE A 183 3.50 7.46 13.25
N GLU A 184 4.81 7.72 13.14
CA GLU A 184 5.73 6.80 12.46
C GLU A 184 5.77 5.40 13.09
N ILE A 185 5.77 5.32 14.43
CA ILE A 185 5.79 4.05 15.15
C ILE A 185 4.49 3.28 14.89
N ILE A 186 3.33 3.94 15.01
CA ILE A 186 2.02 3.33 14.77
C ILE A 186 1.96 2.80 13.33
N THR A 187 2.37 3.59 12.32
CA THR A 187 2.39 3.14 10.92
C THR A 187 3.30 1.93 10.73
N LYS A 188 4.51 1.93 11.30
CA LYS A 188 5.44 0.78 11.19
C LYS A 188 4.89 -0.47 11.86
N LEU A 189 4.26 -0.33 13.04
CA LEU A 189 3.63 -1.44 13.74
C LEU A 189 2.43 -2.00 12.96
N MET A 190 1.60 -1.14 12.37
CA MET A 190 0.46 -1.57 11.55
C MET A 190 0.93 -2.33 10.30
N VAL A 191 1.91 -1.78 9.57
CA VAL A 191 2.46 -2.46 8.38
C VAL A 191 3.14 -3.78 8.77
N GLY A 192 3.98 -3.76 9.80
CA GLY A 192 4.62 -4.97 10.31
C GLY A 192 3.60 -6.02 10.75
N GLY A 193 2.55 -5.60 11.44
CA GLY A 193 1.44 -6.47 11.85
C GLY A 193 0.74 -7.12 10.68
N VAL A 194 0.40 -6.35 9.63
CA VAL A 194 -0.20 -6.89 8.40
C VAL A 194 0.71 -7.93 7.75
N VAL A 195 2.01 -7.65 7.61
CA VAL A 195 2.99 -8.59 7.05
C VAL A 195 3.06 -9.87 7.88
N LEU A 196 3.11 -9.75 9.22
CA LEU A 196 3.12 -10.90 10.13
C LEU A 196 1.85 -11.74 10.01
N CYS A 197 0.68 -11.12 9.88
CA CYS A 197 -0.59 -11.83 9.65
C CYS A 197 -0.55 -12.64 8.33
N PHE A 198 -0.10 -12.04 7.22
CA PHE A 198 0.02 -12.76 5.95
C PHE A 198 1.05 -13.89 6.01
N LEU A 199 2.20 -13.66 6.66
CA LEU A 199 3.18 -14.73 6.90
C LEU A 199 2.59 -15.86 7.73
N GLY A 200 1.81 -15.55 8.77
CA GLY A 200 1.09 -16.53 9.58
C GLY A 200 0.12 -17.37 8.75
N VAL A 201 -0.63 -16.75 7.84
CA VAL A 201 -1.53 -17.45 6.91
C VAL A 201 -0.73 -18.38 6.00
N VAL A 202 0.36 -17.91 5.39
CA VAL A 202 1.24 -18.74 4.54
C VAL A 202 1.80 -19.93 5.29
N VAL A 203 2.32 -19.73 6.51
CA VAL A 203 2.82 -20.82 7.36
C VAL A 203 1.72 -21.81 7.69
N ARG A 204 0.51 -21.34 8.04
CA ARG A 204 -0.62 -22.21 8.36
C ARG A 204 -1.01 -23.09 7.16
N LEU A 205 -1.08 -22.50 5.96
CA LEU A 205 -1.35 -23.18 4.70
C LEU A 205 -0.24 -24.18 4.32
N ALA A 206 1.03 -23.84 4.59
CA ALA A 206 2.15 -24.74 4.38
C ALA A 206 2.04 -25.99 5.27
N LEU A 207 1.76 -25.79 6.57
CA LEU A 207 1.63 -26.87 7.55
C LEU A 207 0.42 -27.76 7.30
N SER A 208 -0.66 -27.23 6.71
CA SER A 208 -1.85 -28.01 6.34
C SER A 208 -1.72 -28.74 4.99
N GLY A 209 -0.55 -28.67 4.32
CA GLY A 209 -0.34 -29.25 3.00
C GLY A 209 -1.12 -28.54 1.88
N GLY A 210 -1.63 -27.34 2.13
CA GLY A 210 -2.43 -26.57 1.19
C GLY A 210 -1.63 -25.75 0.18
N LEU A 211 -0.29 -25.81 0.23
CA LEU A 211 0.59 -25.08 -0.69
C LEU A 211 1.37 -26.03 -1.58
N ASP A 212 1.08 -25.98 -2.87
CA ASP A 212 2.02 -26.49 -3.88
C ASP A 212 3.07 -25.43 -4.18
N VAL A 213 4.18 -25.48 -3.46
CA VAL A 213 5.34 -24.60 -3.64
C VAL A 213 5.85 -24.62 -5.09
N ARG A 214 5.78 -25.77 -5.77
CA ARG A 214 6.23 -25.89 -7.16
C ARG A 214 5.34 -25.08 -8.10
N SER A 215 4.02 -25.09 -7.87
CA SER A 215 3.08 -24.26 -8.64
C SER A 215 3.34 -22.77 -8.43
N ILE A 216 3.62 -22.35 -7.20
CA ILE A 216 3.91 -20.94 -6.85
C ILE A 216 5.16 -20.45 -7.60
N TRP A 217 6.24 -21.23 -7.58
CA TRP A 217 7.47 -20.88 -8.31
C TRP A 217 7.25 -20.81 -9.83
N ARG A 218 6.43 -21.71 -10.40
CA ARG A 218 6.06 -21.62 -11.82
C ARG A 218 5.21 -20.38 -12.11
N GLY A 219 4.33 -20.01 -11.19
CA GLY A 219 3.49 -18.82 -11.30
C GLY A 219 4.27 -17.50 -11.34
N LEU A 220 5.50 -17.49 -10.82
CA LEU A 220 6.42 -16.35 -10.92
C LEU A 220 7.08 -16.21 -12.30
N VAL A 221 7.01 -17.23 -13.15
CA VAL A 221 7.50 -17.16 -14.52
C VAL A 221 6.41 -16.54 -15.41
N PRO A 222 6.73 -15.51 -16.23
CA PRO A 222 5.74 -14.88 -17.10
C PRO A 222 5.10 -15.86 -18.09
N GLY A 223 3.80 -16.08 -17.92
CA GLY A 223 2.98 -16.88 -18.83
C GLY A 223 2.17 -16.02 -19.78
N VAL A 224 2.73 -15.62 -20.92
CA VAL A 224 2.03 -14.80 -21.95
C VAL A 224 0.88 -15.55 -22.63
N GLN A 225 0.81 -16.88 -22.45
CA GLN A 225 -0.28 -17.73 -22.92
C GLN A 225 -1.66 -17.24 -22.44
N MET A 226 -1.73 -16.67 -21.24
CA MET A 226 -2.97 -16.17 -20.63
C MET A 226 -3.57 -14.94 -21.33
N TRP A 227 -2.84 -14.31 -22.25
CA TRP A 227 -3.39 -13.24 -23.09
C TRP A 227 -4.33 -13.79 -24.17
N TYR A 228 -4.17 -15.06 -24.54
CA TYR A 228 -4.88 -15.70 -25.63
C TYR A 228 -5.74 -16.88 -25.20
N GLN A 229 -5.55 -17.39 -23.98
CA GLN A 229 -6.29 -18.53 -23.43
C GLN A 229 -6.75 -18.24 -21.99
N PRO A 230 -8.00 -18.58 -21.63
CA PRO A 230 -8.47 -18.45 -20.25
C PRO A 230 -7.63 -19.34 -19.32
N SER A 231 -7.54 -18.96 -18.04
CA SER A 231 -6.77 -19.75 -17.07
C SER A 231 -7.33 -21.17 -16.98
N GLU A 232 -6.47 -22.16 -16.75
CA GLU A 232 -6.88 -23.56 -16.53
C GLU A 232 -7.86 -23.69 -15.36
N TYR A 233 -7.81 -22.74 -14.41
CA TYR A 233 -8.76 -22.62 -13.30
C TYR A 233 -10.15 -22.14 -13.75
N LEU A 234 -10.25 -21.26 -14.76
CA LEU A 234 -11.52 -20.74 -15.27
C LEU A 234 -12.16 -21.69 -16.29
N ALA A 235 -11.37 -22.47 -17.03
CA ALA A 235 -11.86 -23.40 -18.04
C ALA A 235 -13.03 -24.31 -17.58
N PRO A 236 -12.96 -24.99 -16.41
CA PRO A 236 -14.08 -25.81 -15.94
C PRO A 236 -15.30 -24.98 -15.51
N LEU A 237 -15.10 -23.76 -14.98
CA LEU A 237 -16.19 -22.86 -14.59
C LEU A 237 -16.92 -22.30 -15.81
N ILE A 238 -16.21 -21.97 -16.89
CA ILE A 238 -16.79 -21.54 -18.16
C ILE A 238 -17.57 -22.69 -18.80
N ALA A 239 -17.00 -23.91 -18.80
CA ALA A 239 -17.67 -25.09 -19.33
C ALA A 239 -18.97 -25.40 -18.54
N ALA A 240 -18.94 -25.26 -17.21
CA ALA A 240 -20.12 -25.43 -16.36
C ALA A 240 -21.18 -24.34 -16.60
N ALA A 241 -20.77 -23.08 -16.80
CA ALA A 241 -21.69 -21.98 -17.11
C ALA A 241 -22.33 -22.10 -18.50
N GLY A 242 -21.59 -22.61 -19.49
CA GLY A 242 -22.09 -22.86 -20.84
C GLY A 242 -23.02 -24.07 -20.96
N ALA A 243 -22.92 -25.05 -20.06
CA ALA A 243 -23.79 -26.22 -20.01
C ALA A 243 -25.15 -25.95 -19.33
N GLY A 244 -25.33 -24.79 -18.70
CA GLY A 244 -26.57 -24.35 -18.06
C GLY A 244 -27.43 -23.40 -18.91
N ALA A 245 -27.07 -23.18 -20.18
CA ALA A 245 -27.84 -22.43 -21.19
C ALA A 245 -28.36 -23.39 -22.26
#